data_AF-A0A9E1LM90-F1
#
_entry.id   AF-A0A9E1LM90-F1
#
_cell.length_a   1.000
_cell.length_b   1.000
_cell.length_c   1.000
_cell.angle_alpha   90.00
_cell.angle_beta   90.00
_cell.angle_gamma   90.00
#
_symmetry.space_group_name_H-M   'P 1'
#
loop_
_entity.id
_entity.type
_entity.pdbx_description
1 polymer ?
#
loop_
_entity_poly.entity_id
_entity_poly.type
_entity_poly.pdbx_seq_one_letter_code
_entity_poly.pdbx_strand_id
1 'polypeptide(L)'
;MSKTFYWHDYETFGVDPSVDRPSQFAGLRTDENLNPIGEPLVIYCQPQKDILPAPMACLVTGITPQHALEHGLPEPEFIAQIHQQLAVPGTCGVGYNSVRFDDEVTRYTLYRNFYDPYEREWKSGNSRWDIIDMLRLCRALRPEGIEWPDHESGRPSFKLEDLTRANGIAHEAAHDALSDVTATIAMAKLVKDKQPKLFDYVVNNRSKKALAEMLNVQQRKPFFHISGMLAREHMYGALMMPLAMHPSNSNGVICMDLSADPEALISLDIEEIQDRVFTSKDDLPEDIDRIPLKLVHLNKVPVVTTPKLVDQVAAKRLNIDLQRCEGNWQRLMQVDLQAKLQEVFAGQSFPPKAEAEQQLYDGFLPNHDKPILDEVRRASAEDFAQHSFYFSDDRYNQLLFSYRARYFADSLTAQEQKTWQDSCKWRLTDEDSGYLTLQQQSHEINQLLADISLNVEKRAILEQLQAWASNIASEFGLTS
;
A
#
# COMPACT_ATOMS: atom_id res chain seq x y z
N MET A 1 23.24 0.16 -17.75
CA MET A 1 22.25 1.24 -17.53
C MET A 1 22.46 1.79 -16.13
N SER A 2 22.41 3.11 -15.96
CA SER A 2 22.48 3.76 -14.64
C SER A 2 21.20 3.48 -13.85
N LYS A 3 21.30 3.36 -12.53
CA LYS A 3 20.11 3.24 -11.67
C LYS A 3 19.36 4.58 -11.71
N THR A 4 18.04 4.53 -11.74
CA THR A 4 17.19 5.74 -11.66
C THR A 4 16.12 5.54 -10.60
N PHE A 5 15.63 6.64 -10.05
CA PHE A 5 14.42 6.63 -9.24
C PHE A 5 13.23 7.03 -10.12
N TYR A 6 12.11 6.34 -9.98
CA TYR A 6 10.84 6.77 -10.55
C TYR A 6 9.87 7.06 -9.42
N TRP A 7 9.71 8.34 -9.14
CA TRP A 7 8.86 8.88 -8.08
C TRP A 7 7.43 8.87 -8.57
N HIS A 8 6.49 8.34 -7.79
CA HIS A 8 5.11 8.28 -8.21
C HIS A 8 4.14 8.39 -7.03
N ASP A 9 2.92 8.79 -7.38
CA ASP A 9 1.78 8.93 -6.47
C ASP A 9 0.49 8.72 -7.26
N TYR A 10 -0.53 8.17 -6.60
CA TYR A 10 -1.87 8.02 -7.14
C TYR A 10 -2.87 8.83 -6.33
N GLU A 11 -3.80 9.46 -7.05
CA GLU A 11 -5.12 9.74 -6.50
C GLU A 11 -6.07 8.60 -6.89
N THR A 12 -6.92 8.19 -5.96
CA THR A 12 -7.84 7.06 -6.13
C THR A 12 -9.26 7.45 -5.78
N PHE A 13 -10.22 6.66 -6.25
CA PHE A 13 -11.63 6.78 -5.90
C PHE A 13 -12.01 6.10 -4.58
N GLY A 14 -11.03 5.69 -3.78
CA GLY A 14 -11.23 5.06 -2.47
C GLY A 14 -9.93 4.51 -1.88
N VAL A 15 -10.01 3.84 -0.73
CA VAL A 15 -8.86 3.47 0.10
C VAL A 15 -8.51 1.98 0.08
N ASP A 16 -9.33 1.13 -0.55
CA ASP A 16 -9.07 -0.30 -0.72
C ASP A 16 -8.63 -0.58 -2.17
N PRO A 17 -7.32 -0.81 -2.41
CA PRO A 17 -6.78 -1.07 -3.76
C PRO A 17 -7.39 -2.30 -4.47
N SER A 18 -8.02 -3.21 -3.72
CA SER A 18 -8.62 -4.42 -4.27
C SER A 18 -9.97 -4.18 -4.94
N VAL A 19 -10.70 -3.12 -4.53
CA VAL A 19 -12.02 -2.77 -5.07
C VAL A 19 -12.06 -1.38 -5.69
N ASP A 20 -11.40 -0.40 -5.06
CA ASP A 20 -11.36 0.98 -5.52
C ASP A 20 -10.42 1.15 -6.72
N ARG A 21 -10.72 2.16 -7.55
CA ARG A 21 -10.01 2.41 -8.82
C ARG A 21 -9.11 3.63 -8.74
N PRO A 22 -7.98 3.63 -9.47
CA PRO A 22 -7.19 4.86 -9.64
C PRO A 22 -8.04 5.91 -10.36
N SER A 23 -7.85 7.18 -9.99
CA SER A 23 -8.46 8.35 -10.66
C SER A 23 -7.40 9.19 -11.37
N GLN A 24 -6.22 9.35 -10.78
CA GLN A 24 -5.06 10.04 -11.36
C GLN A 24 -3.77 9.28 -11.02
N PHE A 25 -2.77 9.44 -11.88
CA PHE A 25 -1.39 9.06 -11.60
C PHE A 25 -0.47 10.21 -11.98
N ALA A 26 0.51 10.47 -11.12
CA ALA A 26 1.67 11.25 -11.48
C ALA A 26 2.96 10.47 -11.26
N GLY A 27 3.95 10.71 -12.12
CA GLY A 27 5.29 10.22 -11.86
C GLY A 27 6.38 11.02 -12.55
N LEU A 28 7.55 11.07 -11.93
CA LEU A 28 8.72 11.78 -12.40
C LEU A 28 9.97 10.95 -12.20
N ARG A 29 10.81 10.83 -13.23
CA ARG A 29 12.08 10.13 -13.14
C ARG A 29 13.19 11.05 -12.66
N THR A 30 14.12 10.54 -11.86
CA THR A 30 15.36 11.23 -11.52
C THR A 30 16.59 10.34 -11.64
N ASP A 31 17.76 10.96 -11.75
CA ASP A 31 19.05 10.29 -11.51
C ASP A 31 19.23 9.96 -10.01
N GLU A 32 20.34 9.32 -9.64
CA GLU A 32 20.70 9.03 -8.25
C GLU A 32 21.01 10.29 -7.42
N ASN A 33 21.19 11.43 -8.09
CA ASN A 33 21.35 12.76 -7.49
C ASN A 33 20.03 13.52 -7.33
N LEU A 34 18.90 12.86 -7.62
CA LEU A 34 17.56 13.41 -7.51
C LEU A 34 17.29 14.55 -8.50
N ASN A 35 18.09 14.65 -9.56
CA ASN A 35 17.84 15.58 -10.66
C ASN A 35 16.80 14.99 -11.61
N PRO A 36 15.73 15.72 -11.98
CA PRO A 36 14.73 15.24 -12.93
C PRO A 36 15.33 14.78 -14.27
N ILE A 37 14.77 13.72 -14.83
CA ILE A 37 15.08 13.18 -16.16
C ILE A 37 13.79 13.11 -16.97
N GLY A 38 13.73 13.88 -18.06
CA GLY A 38 12.54 13.96 -18.91
C GLY A 38 11.39 14.71 -18.25
N GLU A 39 10.22 14.60 -18.87
CA GLU A 39 8.99 15.24 -18.40
C GLU A 39 8.21 14.33 -17.44
N PRO A 40 7.43 14.90 -16.51
CA PRO A 40 6.53 14.12 -15.67
C PRO A 40 5.43 13.45 -16.51
N LEU A 41 5.01 12.25 -16.12
CA LEU A 41 3.79 11.62 -16.59
C LEU A 41 2.65 12.03 -15.65
N VAL A 42 1.62 12.69 -16.17
CA VAL A 42 0.39 13.02 -15.41
C VAL A 42 -0.79 12.62 -16.25
N ILE A 43 -1.56 11.63 -15.78
CA ILE A 43 -2.68 11.03 -16.52
C ILE A 43 -3.83 10.71 -15.58
N TYR A 44 -5.07 10.78 -16.09
CA TYR A 44 -6.26 10.35 -15.37
C TYR A 44 -6.71 8.96 -15.86
N CYS A 45 -7.41 8.22 -15.01
CA CYS A 45 -8.04 6.95 -15.36
C CYS A 45 -9.55 7.11 -15.40
N GLN A 46 -10.19 6.71 -16.50
CA GLN A 46 -11.64 6.74 -16.60
C GLN A 46 -12.26 5.81 -15.55
N PRO A 47 -13.31 6.25 -14.84
CA PRO A 47 -14.01 5.40 -13.88
C PRO A 47 -14.77 4.28 -14.60
N GLN A 48 -14.78 3.11 -13.98
CA GLN A 48 -15.62 1.99 -14.44
C GLN A 48 -17.06 2.23 -13.98
N LYS A 49 -18.03 1.93 -14.83
CA LYS A 49 -19.45 2.21 -14.56
C LYS A 49 -20.10 1.25 -13.58
N ASP A 50 -19.50 0.08 -13.39
CA ASP A 50 -19.97 -0.98 -12.50
C ASP A 50 -19.46 -0.83 -11.06
N ILE A 51 -18.72 0.24 -10.75
CA ILE A 51 -18.13 0.52 -9.43
C ILE A 51 -18.31 2.00 -9.10
N LEU A 52 -18.73 2.29 -7.87
CA LEU A 52 -18.97 3.66 -7.42
C LEU A 52 -17.76 4.24 -6.69
N PRO A 53 -17.40 5.51 -6.93
CA PRO A 53 -16.34 6.17 -6.18
C PRO A 53 -16.78 6.51 -4.75
N ALA A 54 -15.89 6.36 -3.79
CA ALA A 54 -16.11 6.80 -2.42
C ALA A 54 -16.23 8.33 -2.34
N PRO A 55 -17.31 8.88 -1.75
CA PRO A 55 -17.51 10.32 -1.60
C PRO A 55 -16.35 11.02 -0.89
N MET A 56 -15.87 10.44 0.21
CA MET A 56 -14.73 11.02 0.94
C MET A 56 -13.44 11.08 0.12
N ALA A 57 -13.18 10.12 -0.76
CA ALA A 57 -12.01 10.17 -1.62
C ALA A 57 -12.12 11.35 -2.60
N CYS A 58 -13.24 11.51 -3.29
CA CYS A 58 -13.45 12.63 -4.21
C CYS A 58 -13.36 14.00 -3.51
N LEU A 59 -13.74 14.09 -2.23
CA LEU A 59 -13.60 15.31 -1.43
C LEU A 59 -12.15 15.64 -1.03
N VAL A 60 -11.30 14.63 -0.90
CA VAL A 60 -9.88 14.78 -0.58
C VAL A 60 -9.12 15.16 -1.85
N THR A 61 -9.34 14.42 -2.94
CA THR A 61 -8.60 14.58 -4.20
C THR A 61 -9.12 15.73 -5.06
N GLY A 62 -10.40 16.12 -4.87
CA GLY A 62 -11.08 17.06 -5.75
C GLY A 62 -11.46 16.48 -7.12
N ILE A 63 -11.16 15.20 -7.39
CA ILE A 63 -11.39 14.57 -8.69
C ILE A 63 -12.77 13.90 -8.71
N THR A 64 -13.65 14.38 -9.59
CA THR A 64 -14.97 13.76 -9.82
C THR A 64 -14.88 12.66 -10.88
N PRO A 65 -15.77 11.65 -10.84
CA PRO A 65 -15.82 10.64 -11.89
C PRO A 65 -16.11 11.26 -13.27
N GLN A 66 -16.85 12.37 -13.34
CA GLN A 66 -17.06 13.12 -14.59
C GLN A 66 -15.76 13.69 -15.13
N HIS A 67 -14.95 14.33 -14.27
CA HIS A 67 -13.66 14.89 -14.68
C HIS A 67 -12.72 13.79 -15.20
N ALA A 68 -12.60 12.69 -14.46
CA ALA A 68 -11.76 11.56 -14.84
C ALA A 68 -12.28 10.84 -16.10
N LEU A 69 -13.61 10.80 -16.32
CA LEU A 69 -14.19 10.26 -17.54
C LEU A 69 -13.85 11.13 -18.77
N GLU A 70 -13.90 12.45 -18.64
CA GLU A 70 -13.62 13.40 -19.72
C GLU A 70 -12.13 13.48 -20.08
N HIS A 71 -11.25 13.45 -19.08
CA HIS A 71 -9.81 13.72 -19.27
C HIS A 71 -8.94 12.46 -19.18
N GLY A 72 -9.52 11.33 -18.77
CA GLY A 72 -8.78 10.09 -18.51
C GLY A 72 -8.67 9.16 -19.69
N LEU A 73 -7.78 8.19 -19.52
CA LEU A 73 -7.60 7.04 -20.40
C LEU A 73 -8.40 5.85 -19.86
N PRO A 74 -8.86 4.93 -20.73
CA PRO A 74 -9.30 3.61 -20.29
C PRO A 74 -8.21 2.94 -19.42
N GLU A 75 -8.60 2.21 -18.35
CA GLU A 75 -7.65 1.57 -17.42
C GLU A 75 -6.52 0.76 -18.11
N PRO A 76 -6.77 0.01 -19.23
CA PRO A 76 -5.71 -0.72 -19.92
C PRO A 76 -4.62 0.18 -20.50
N GLU A 77 -5.00 1.35 -21.04
CA GLU A 77 -4.06 2.33 -21.59
C GLU A 77 -3.35 3.09 -20.46
N PHE A 78 -4.10 3.46 -19.42
CA PHE A 78 -3.57 4.12 -18.22
C PHE A 78 -2.45 3.29 -17.58
N ILE A 79 -2.70 2.01 -17.30
CA ILE A 79 -1.71 1.14 -16.66
C ILE A 79 -0.57 0.76 -17.60
N ALA A 80 -0.79 0.71 -18.91
CA ALA A 80 0.27 0.47 -19.88
C ALA A 80 1.34 1.59 -19.83
N GLN A 81 0.94 2.85 -19.74
CA GLN A 81 1.88 3.98 -19.63
C GLN A 81 2.65 3.95 -18.31
N ILE A 82 1.97 3.64 -17.19
CA ILE A 82 2.61 3.49 -15.88
C ILE A 82 3.61 2.32 -15.90
N HIS A 83 3.20 1.17 -16.42
CA HIS A 83 4.06 -0.01 -16.54
C HIS A 83 5.30 0.29 -17.39
N GLN A 84 5.14 1.00 -18.51
CA GLN A 84 6.26 1.40 -19.36
C GLN A 84 7.32 2.19 -18.60
N GLN A 85 6.92 3.02 -17.63
CA GLN A 85 7.83 3.80 -16.80
C GLN A 85 8.45 2.96 -15.67
N LEU A 86 7.62 2.23 -14.91
CA LEU A 86 8.10 1.46 -13.76
C LEU A 86 8.92 0.23 -14.15
N ALA A 87 8.71 -0.32 -15.35
CA ALA A 87 9.41 -1.52 -15.83
C ALA A 87 10.75 -1.22 -16.55
N VAL A 88 11.13 0.05 -16.73
CA VAL A 88 12.44 0.40 -17.32
C VAL A 88 13.57 -0.26 -16.50
N PRO A 89 14.53 -0.97 -17.11
CA PRO A 89 15.59 -1.66 -16.36
C PRO A 89 16.42 -0.73 -15.46
N GLY A 90 16.70 -1.19 -14.24
CA GLY A 90 17.44 -0.42 -13.23
C GLY A 90 16.61 0.67 -12.54
N THR A 91 15.27 0.63 -12.66
CA THR A 91 14.38 1.57 -11.99
C THR A 91 14.12 1.17 -10.54
N CYS A 92 14.24 2.12 -9.62
CA CYS A 92 13.68 2.03 -8.28
C CYS A 92 12.37 2.81 -8.23
N GLY A 93 11.23 2.15 -8.13
CA GLY A 93 9.95 2.82 -7.86
C GLY A 93 9.95 3.39 -6.45
N VAL A 94 9.61 4.68 -6.29
CA VAL A 94 9.63 5.38 -5.00
C VAL A 94 8.38 6.23 -4.83
N GLY A 95 7.89 6.35 -3.61
CA GLY A 95 6.84 7.31 -3.26
C GLY A 95 6.85 7.62 -1.76
N TYR A 96 5.76 8.23 -1.29
CA TYR A 96 5.52 8.54 0.12
C TYR A 96 4.40 7.65 0.66
N ASN A 97 4.73 6.69 1.54
CA ASN A 97 3.78 5.64 1.98
C ASN A 97 3.33 4.70 0.84
N SER A 98 4.05 4.69 -0.28
CA SER A 98 3.66 3.97 -1.50
C SER A 98 3.69 2.46 -1.37
N VAL A 99 4.59 1.90 -0.57
CA VAL A 99 4.73 0.43 -0.44
C VAL A 99 3.50 -0.22 0.18
N ARG A 100 2.70 0.55 0.93
CA ARG A 100 1.48 0.06 1.59
C ARG A 100 0.20 0.46 0.87
N PHE A 101 0.27 1.33 -0.13
CA PHE A 101 -0.90 1.84 -0.84
C PHE A 101 -0.70 1.86 -2.36
N ASP A 102 0.07 2.79 -2.91
CA ASP A 102 0.26 2.98 -4.35
C ASP A 102 0.80 1.74 -5.08
N ASP A 103 1.69 1.00 -4.43
CA ASP A 103 2.20 -0.25 -4.97
C ASP A 103 1.13 -1.34 -5.01
N GLU A 104 0.20 -1.33 -4.06
CA GLU A 104 -0.97 -2.21 -4.05
C GLU A 104 -1.95 -1.81 -5.16
N VAL A 105 -2.21 -0.51 -5.34
CA VAL A 105 -3.00 0.03 -6.47
C VAL A 105 -2.38 -0.40 -7.79
N THR A 106 -1.07 -0.24 -7.94
CA THR A 106 -0.32 -0.66 -9.13
C THR A 106 -0.47 -2.17 -9.38
N ARG A 107 -0.27 -3.01 -8.36
CA ARG A 107 -0.38 -4.47 -8.48
C ARG A 107 -1.77 -4.91 -8.90
N TYR A 108 -2.81 -4.39 -8.25
CA TYR A 108 -4.19 -4.73 -8.57
C TYR A 108 -4.60 -4.22 -9.95
N THR A 109 -4.14 -3.02 -10.35
CA THR A 109 -4.40 -2.49 -11.70
C THR A 109 -3.68 -3.30 -12.77
N LEU A 110 -2.42 -3.70 -12.55
CA LEU A 110 -1.69 -4.61 -13.43
C LEU A 110 -2.39 -5.97 -13.55
N TYR A 111 -2.81 -6.55 -12.41
CA TYR A 111 -3.51 -7.83 -12.32
C TYR A 111 -4.80 -7.85 -13.15
N ARG A 112 -5.67 -6.85 -12.96
CA ARG A 112 -6.94 -6.73 -13.71
C ARG A 112 -6.75 -6.45 -15.20
N ASN A 113 -5.57 -5.95 -15.59
CA ASN A 113 -5.22 -5.61 -16.97
C ASN A 113 -4.14 -6.55 -17.55
N PHE A 114 -4.06 -7.77 -17.02
CA PHE A 114 -3.25 -8.87 -17.56
C PHE A 114 -1.76 -8.55 -17.65
N TYR A 115 -1.17 -7.81 -16.72
CA TYR A 115 0.27 -7.73 -16.53
C TYR A 115 0.70 -8.60 -15.34
N ASP A 116 1.96 -9.05 -15.31
CA ASP A 116 2.51 -9.64 -14.08
C ASP A 116 2.59 -8.54 -13.00
N PRO A 117 1.91 -8.69 -11.84
CA PRO A 117 1.81 -7.62 -10.84
C PRO A 117 3.14 -7.26 -10.17
N TYR A 118 4.15 -8.14 -10.27
CA TYR A 118 5.35 -8.07 -9.44
C TYR A 118 6.63 -7.89 -10.25
N GLU A 119 6.68 -8.29 -11.53
CA GLU A 119 7.92 -8.25 -12.33
C GLU A 119 8.61 -6.88 -12.33
N ARG A 120 7.83 -5.79 -12.43
CA ARG A 120 8.35 -4.41 -12.38
C ARG A 120 9.15 -4.09 -11.11
N GLU A 121 8.94 -4.84 -10.03
CA GLU A 121 9.51 -4.60 -8.70
C GLU A 121 10.91 -5.21 -8.51
N TRP A 122 11.34 -6.13 -9.38
CA TRP A 122 12.59 -6.89 -9.19
C TRP A 122 13.31 -7.29 -10.48
N LYS A 123 12.59 -7.46 -11.59
CA LYS A 123 13.15 -7.93 -12.86
C LYS A 123 14.11 -6.87 -13.42
N SER A 124 15.14 -7.31 -14.15
CA SER A 124 16.10 -6.41 -14.81
C SER A 124 16.82 -5.42 -13.87
N GLY A 125 17.01 -5.79 -12.61
CA GLY A 125 17.67 -4.94 -11.60
C GLY A 125 16.77 -3.85 -11.02
N ASN A 126 15.45 -3.93 -11.25
CA ASN A 126 14.49 -3.03 -10.63
C ASN A 126 14.36 -3.28 -9.12
N SER A 127 13.84 -2.27 -8.43
CA SER A 127 13.61 -2.31 -6.98
C SER A 127 12.47 -1.37 -6.59
N ARG A 128 12.14 -1.35 -5.30
CA ARG A 128 11.18 -0.40 -4.73
C ARG A 128 11.76 0.27 -3.48
N TRP A 129 11.20 1.41 -3.13
CA TRP A 129 11.53 2.16 -1.92
C TRP A 129 10.36 3.07 -1.50
N ASP A 130 10.35 3.46 -0.23
CA ASP A 130 9.38 4.35 0.37
C ASP A 130 10.11 5.25 1.37
N ILE A 131 9.93 6.56 1.25
CA ILE A 131 10.69 7.51 2.07
C ILE A 131 10.09 7.75 3.46
N ILE A 132 8.84 7.33 3.74
CA ILE A 132 8.19 7.65 5.02
C ILE A 132 8.94 7.05 6.21
N ASP A 133 9.40 5.80 6.10
CA ASP A 133 10.17 5.15 7.17
C ASP A 133 11.64 5.66 7.20
N MET A 134 12.17 6.22 6.10
CA MET A 134 13.44 6.97 6.13
C MET A 134 13.29 8.26 6.96
N LEU A 135 12.19 9.00 6.77
CA LEU A 135 11.92 10.22 7.52
C LEU A 135 11.74 9.93 9.01
N ARG A 136 11.00 8.88 9.34
CA ARG A 136 10.87 8.39 10.73
C ARG A 136 12.23 8.03 11.33
N LEU A 137 13.09 7.32 10.60
CA LEU A 137 14.45 7.00 11.03
C LEU A 137 15.30 8.26 11.26
N CYS A 138 15.20 9.21 10.32
CA CYS A 138 15.92 10.48 10.40
C CYS A 138 15.52 11.23 11.67
N ARG A 139 14.23 11.44 11.90
CA ARG A 139 13.74 12.08 13.13
C ARG A 139 14.17 11.33 14.40
N ALA A 140 14.06 9.99 14.38
CA ALA A 140 14.39 9.15 15.52
C ALA A 140 15.86 9.23 15.91
N LEU A 141 16.77 9.11 14.95
CA LEU A 141 18.20 8.91 15.21
C LEU A 141 19.06 10.13 14.89
N ARG A 142 18.76 10.86 13.83
CA ARG A 142 19.56 11.97 13.29
C ARG A 142 18.68 13.16 12.87
N PRO A 143 17.95 13.78 13.81
CA PRO A 143 16.97 14.82 13.48
C PRO A 143 17.62 16.14 13.04
N GLU A 144 18.92 16.32 13.28
CA GLU A 144 19.60 17.59 13.14
C GLU A 144 19.55 18.12 11.69
N GLY A 145 19.22 19.39 11.52
CA GLY A 145 19.19 20.08 10.22
C GLY A 145 17.87 19.99 9.45
N ILE A 146 16.86 19.32 10.00
CA ILE A 146 15.49 19.24 9.48
C ILE A 146 14.52 19.69 10.57
N GLU A 147 13.55 20.52 10.21
CA GLU A 147 12.48 20.95 11.11
C GLU A 147 11.38 19.88 11.15
N TRP A 148 11.05 19.41 12.36
CA TRP A 148 10.09 18.31 12.57
C TRP A 148 8.80 18.83 13.19
N PRO A 149 7.69 18.89 12.43
CA PRO A 149 6.41 19.36 12.95
C PRO A 149 5.79 18.35 13.90
N ASP A 150 5.07 18.88 14.89
CA ASP A 150 4.24 18.12 15.81
C ASP A 150 2.80 18.58 15.74
N HIS A 151 1.88 17.64 15.87
CA HIS A 151 0.48 17.96 16.11
C HIS A 151 0.28 18.50 17.53
N GLU A 152 -0.90 19.08 17.78
CA GLU A 152 -1.38 19.35 19.12
C GLU A 152 -1.23 18.09 19.99
N SER A 153 -0.83 18.28 21.26
CA SER A 153 -0.34 17.25 22.21
C SER A 153 1.12 16.80 22.06
N GLY A 154 1.90 17.35 21.12
CA GLY A 154 3.32 17.02 20.94
C GLY A 154 3.55 15.72 20.18
N ARG A 155 2.53 15.25 19.46
CA ARG A 155 2.60 14.01 18.66
C ARG A 155 3.34 14.26 17.34
N PRO A 156 4.34 13.44 16.98
CA PRO A 156 5.03 13.56 15.70
C PRO A 156 4.10 13.59 14.49
N SER A 157 4.22 14.61 13.63
CA SER A 157 3.60 14.60 12.30
C SER A 157 4.57 14.09 11.25
N PHE A 158 4.06 13.18 10.42
CA PHE A 158 4.68 12.72 9.17
C PHE A 158 3.68 12.86 8.04
N LYS A 159 2.84 13.89 8.06
CA LYS A 159 2.12 14.29 6.85
C LYS A 159 3.05 15.07 5.95
N LEU A 160 3.01 14.82 4.64
CA LEU A 160 3.92 15.45 3.69
C LEU A 160 3.71 16.98 3.66
N GLU A 161 2.46 17.45 3.71
CA GLU A 161 2.07 18.86 3.85
C GLU A 161 2.68 19.54 5.09
N ASP A 162 2.72 18.85 6.24
CA ASP A 162 3.27 19.39 7.48
C ASP A 162 4.78 19.53 7.38
N LEU A 163 5.45 18.48 6.87
CA LEU A 163 6.92 18.44 6.73
C LEU A 163 7.43 19.48 5.74
N THR A 164 6.79 19.57 4.57
CA THR A 164 7.16 20.54 3.52
C THR A 164 7.00 21.96 4.02
N ARG A 165 5.86 22.29 4.64
CA ARG A 165 5.60 23.59 5.26
C ARG A 165 6.63 23.95 6.34
N ALA A 166 6.94 23.02 7.24
CA ALA A 166 7.92 23.25 8.31
C ALA A 166 9.34 23.52 7.79
N ASN A 167 9.68 22.99 6.60
CA ASN A 167 11.01 23.11 6.00
C ASN A 167 11.06 24.12 4.84
N GLY A 168 10.02 24.92 4.64
CA GLY A 168 9.98 25.94 3.58
C GLY A 168 10.02 25.38 2.16
N ILE A 169 9.54 24.14 1.97
CA ILE A 169 9.44 23.48 0.66
C ILE A 169 8.08 23.83 0.05
N ALA A 170 8.08 24.26 -1.20
CA ALA A 170 6.85 24.56 -1.93
C ALA A 170 5.99 23.29 -2.09
N HIS A 171 4.71 23.43 -1.78
CA HIS A 171 3.70 22.39 -1.90
C HIS A 171 2.39 23.10 -2.32
N GLU A 172 2.23 23.31 -3.62
CA GLU A 172 1.24 24.28 -4.17
C GLU A 172 -0.21 23.81 -3.99
N ALA A 173 -0.50 22.57 -4.40
CA ALA A 173 -1.78 21.90 -4.19
C ALA A 173 -1.51 20.55 -3.53
N ALA A 174 -1.79 20.44 -2.22
CA ALA A 174 -1.80 19.13 -1.58
C ALA A 174 -2.96 18.30 -2.16
N HIS A 175 -2.74 17.00 -2.37
CA HIS A 175 -3.71 16.11 -3.04
C HIS A 175 -3.86 16.37 -4.55
N ASP A 176 -2.78 16.86 -5.17
CA ASP A 176 -2.52 16.70 -6.61
C ASP A 176 -1.30 15.80 -6.75
N ALA A 177 -1.43 14.70 -7.48
CA ALA A 177 -0.39 13.67 -7.52
C ALA A 177 0.99 14.21 -7.95
N LEU A 178 1.06 15.20 -8.86
CA LEU A 178 2.35 15.75 -9.30
C LEU A 178 3.00 16.63 -8.24
N SER A 179 2.18 17.43 -7.56
CA SER A 179 2.60 18.24 -6.41
C SER A 179 3.17 17.36 -5.29
N ASP A 180 2.49 16.25 -4.95
CA ASP A 180 2.94 15.28 -3.96
C ASP A 180 4.22 14.53 -4.39
N VAL A 181 4.36 14.17 -5.68
CA VAL A 181 5.61 13.63 -6.23
C VAL A 181 6.77 14.62 -6.08
N THR A 182 6.54 15.89 -6.40
CA THR A 182 7.56 16.94 -6.33
C THR A 182 7.98 17.23 -4.88
N ALA A 183 7.00 17.30 -3.97
CA ALA A 183 7.23 17.42 -2.53
C ALA A 183 8.03 16.22 -1.97
N THR A 184 7.70 15.01 -2.41
CA THR A 184 8.41 13.77 -2.03
C THR A 184 9.88 13.82 -2.46
N ILE A 185 10.16 14.22 -3.70
CA ILE A 185 11.54 14.40 -4.20
C ILE A 185 12.28 15.47 -3.38
N ALA A 186 11.63 16.60 -3.09
CA ALA A 186 12.23 17.69 -2.31
C ALA A 186 12.57 17.26 -0.87
N MET A 187 11.69 16.49 -0.22
CA MET A 187 11.96 15.91 1.10
C MET A 187 13.13 14.90 1.04
N ALA A 188 13.19 14.07 0.02
CA ALA A 188 14.31 13.14 -0.18
C ALA A 188 15.64 13.89 -0.38
N LYS A 189 15.63 14.99 -1.15
CA LYS A 189 16.79 15.89 -1.31
C LYS A 189 17.21 16.51 0.02
N LEU A 190 16.26 17.02 0.80
CA LEU A 190 16.55 17.59 2.10
C LEU A 190 17.26 16.58 3.03
N VAL A 191 16.77 15.34 3.09
CA VAL A 191 17.44 14.27 3.87
C VAL A 191 18.81 13.95 3.31
N LYS A 192 18.96 13.88 1.97
CA LYS A 192 20.25 13.63 1.33
C LYS A 192 21.28 14.72 1.64
N ASP A 193 20.86 15.98 1.70
CA ASP A 193 21.74 17.12 1.97
C ASP A 193 22.12 17.23 3.45
N LYS A 194 21.16 17.03 4.35
CA LYS A 194 21.36 17.19 5.80
C LYS A 194 21.93 15.95 6.46
N GLN A 195 21.56 14.76 5.98
CA GLN A 195 21.92 13.47 6.56
C GLN A 195 22.36 12.46 5.47
N PRO A 196 23.40 12.76 4.66
CA PRO A 196 23.79 11.96 3.48
C PRO A 196 24.11 10.51 3.82
N LYS A 197 24.80 10.26 4.95
CA LYS A 197 25.14 8.89 5.37
C LYS A 197 23.90 8.06 5.74
N LEU A 198 22.86 8.69 6.29
CA LEU A 198 21.60 8.02 6.60
C LEU A 198 20.84 7.69 5.33
N PHE A 199 20.76 8.67 4.41
CA PHE A 199 20.16 8.47 3.09
C PHE A 199 20.82 7.30 2.35
N ASP A 200 22.15 7.33 2.22
CA ASP A 200 22.93 6.28 1.55
C ASP A 200 22.74 4.92 2.23
N TYR A 201 22.69 4.89 3.56
CA TYR A 201 22.45 3.65 4.31
C TYR A 201 21.08 3.05 3.98
N VAL A 202 20.01 3.85 4.07
CA VAL A 202 18.64 3.36 3.83
C VAL A 202 18.48 2.89 2.39
N VAL A 203 18.96 3.68 1.44
CA VAL A 203 18.95 3.33 0.01
C VAL A 203 19.68 1.99 -0.17
N ASN A 204 20.92 1.83 0.31
CA ASN A 204 21.69 0.61 0.05
C ASN A 204 21.19 -0.65 0.78
N ASN A 205 20.45 -0.51 1.88
CA ASN A 205 19.99 -1.65 2.70
C ASN A 205 18.52 -2.07 2.46
N ARG A 206 17.85 -1.51 1.45
CA ARG A 206 16.43 -1.81 1.14
C ARG A 206 16.16 -3.19 0.55
N SER A 207 17.19 -3.93 0.14
CA SER A 207 17.02 -5.21 -0.54
C SER A 207 16.64 -6.34 0.42
N LYS A 208 15.80 -7.27 -0.02
CA LYS A 208 15.44 -8.48 0.74
C LYS A 208 16.67 -9.23 1.25
N LYS A 209 17.72 -9.32 0.44
CA LYS A 209 18.97 -10.00 0.83
C LYS A 209 19.65 -9.32 2.01
N ALA A 210 19.86 -8.00 1.94
CA ALA A 210 20.49 -7.24 3.03
C ALA A 210 19.69 -7.35 4.34
N LEU A 211 18.36 -7.29 4.24
CA LEU A 211 17.47 -7.40 5.39
C LEU A 211 17.46 -8.80 6.00
N ALA A 212 17.49 -9.86 5.18
CA ALA A 212 17.55 -11.24 5.66
C ALA A 212 18.85 -11.52 6.44
N GLU A 213 19.97 -10.88 6.08
CA GLU A 213 21.23 -10.98 6.81
C GLU A 213 21.13 -10.30 8.20
N MET A 214 20.41 -9.17 8.31
CA MET A 214 20.19 -8.48 9.59
C MET A 214 19.17 -9.21 10.50
N LEU A 215 18.11 -9.79 9.91
CA LEU A 215 17.03 -10.47 10.62
C LEU A 215 17.27 -11.99 10.73
N ASN A 216 18.51 -12.37 11.04
CA ASN A 216 18.90 -13.77 11.10
C ASN A 216 18.33 -14.46 12.35
N VAL A 217 17.32 -15.31 12.17
CA VAL A 217 16.63 -16.08 13.23
C VAL A 217 17.50 -17.13 13.93
N GLN A 218 18.64 -17.52 13.35
CA GLN A 218 19.58 -18.44 14.02
C GLN A 218 20.48 -17.68 15.00
N GLN A 219 20.99 -16.52 14.56
CA GLN A 219 21.85 -15.69 15.40
C GLN A 219 21.07 -14.89 16.45
N ARG A 220 19.80 -14.59 16.17
CA ARG A 220 18.87 -13.86 17.05
C ARG A 220 19.47 -12.59 17.65
N LYS A 221 20.23 -11.86 16.82
CA LYS A 221 20.84 -10.59 17.20
C LYS A 221 19.79 -9.48 17.24
N PRO A 222 19.84 -8.57 18.23
CA PRO A 222 18.98 -7.40 18.24
C PRO A 222 19.25 -6.49 17.05
N PHE A 223 18.21 -5.82 16.59
CA PHE A 223 18.25 -4.78 15.58
C PHE A 223 17.35 -3.62 15.98
N PHE A 224 17.61 -2.43 15.46
CA PHE A 224 16.70 -1.31 15.61
C PHE A 224 15.79 -1.23 14.39
N HIS A 225 14.48 -1.09 14.62
CA HIS A 225 13.47 -1.06 13.57
C HIS A 225 12.62 0.20 13.66
N ILE A 226 12.31 0.77 12.50
CA ILE A 226 11.32 1.84 12.35
C ILE A 226 10.11 1.29 11.61
N SER A 227 8.91 1.56 12.13
CA SER A 227 7.66 1.22 11.46
C SER A 227 6.51 2.04 12.03
N GLY A 228 5.65 2.58 11.16
CA GLY A 228 4.41 3.26 11.58
C GLY A 228 3.45 2.46 12.48
N MET A 229 3.61 1.13 12.57
CA MET A 229 2.86 0.28 13.52
C MET A 229 3.45 0.24 14.95
N LEU A 230 4.65 0.78 15.15
CA LEU A 230 5.27 0.85 16.48
C LEU A 230 4.77 2.09 17.23
N ALA A 231 4.91 2.06 18.55
CA ALA A 231 4.41 3.14 19.41
C ALA A 231 4.99 4.50 19.02
N ARG A 232 4.11 5.49 18.86
CA ARG A 232 4.48 6.87 18.52
C ARG A 232 5.28 7.53 19.66
N GLU A 233 5.07 7.09 20.89
CA GLU A 233 5.78 7.51 22.10
C GLU A 233 7.28 7.18 22.01
N HIS A 234 7.64 6.17 21.20
CA HIS A 234 9.02 5.82 20.87
C HIS A 234 9.43 6.31 19.47
N MET A 235 8.78 7.37 18.96
CA MET A 235 8.95 7.89 17.60
C MET A 235 8.90 6.78 16.53
N TYR A 236 8.02 5.80 16.70
CA TYR A 236 7.86 4.66 15.79
C TYR A 236 9.09 3.73 15.71
N GLY A 237 9.97 3.77 16.72
CA GLY A 237 11.18 2.97 16.80
C GLY A 237 11.19 1.97 17.94
N ALA A 238 11.80 0.81 17.71
CA ALA A 238 11.98 -0.23 18.72
C ALA A 238 13.30 -1.00 18.52
N LEU A 239 13.89 -1.46 19.62
CA LEU A 239 14.90 -2.52 19.59
C LEU A 239 14.17 -3.86 19.54
N MET A 240 14.40 -4.64 18.48
CA MET A 240 13.69 -5.89 18.23
C MET A 240 14.65 -7.05 18.08
N MET A 241 14.14 -8.26 18.30
CA MET A 241 14.86 -9.53 18.11
C MET A 241 14.09 -10.44 17.14
N PRO A 242 14.74 -11.03 16.12
CA PRO A 242 14.09 -12.00 15.25
C PRO A 242 13.98 -13.34 15.98
N LEU A 243 12.79 -13.92 16.01
CA LEU A 243 12.50 -15.15 16.74
C LEU A 243 12.21 -16.35 15.83
N ALA A 244 11.41 -16.15 14.78
CA ALA A 244 11.03 -17.23 13.86
C ALA A 244 10.69 -16.71 12.47
N MET A 245 10.80 -17.57 11.46
CA MET A 245 10.19 -17.33 10.16
C MET A 245 8.69 -17.61 10.24
N HIS A 246 7.87 -16.84 9.53
CA HIS A 246 6.44 -17.10 9.41
C HIS A 246 6.19 -18.47 8.75
N PRO A 247 5.20 -19.26 9.20
CA PRO A 247 4.98 -20.63 8.70
C PRO A 247 4.63 -20.69 7.21
N SER A 248 3.81 -19.76 6.71
CA SER A 248 3.34 -19.74 5.31
C SER A 248 3.93 -18.61 4.45
N ASN A 249 4.56 -17.60 5.05
CA ASN A 249 5.06 -16.41 4.33
C ASN A 249 6.58 -16.34 4.41
N SER A 250 7.26 -16.76 3.35
CA SER A 250 8.73 -16.76 3.28
C SER A 250 9.40 -15.37 3.37
N ASN A 251 8.62 -14.29 3.31
CA ASN A 251 9.09 -12.92 3.52
C ASN A 251 8.84 -12.40 4.93
N GLY A 252 8.09 -13.12 5.77
CA GLY A 252 7.73 -12.69 7.12
C GLY A 252 8.70 -13.22 8.18
N VAL A 253 9.25 -12.32 8.99
CA VAL A 253 10.03 -12.66 10.19
C VAL A 253 9.26 -12.20 11.43
N ILE A 254 8.93 -13.13 12.31
CA ILE A 254 8.27 -12.87 13.58
C ILE A 254 9.34 -12.31 14.53
N CYS A 255 9.16 -11.08 14.97
CA CYS A 255 10.08 -10.37 15.84
C CYS A 255 9.38 -9.92 17.11
N MET A 256 10.12 -9.80 18.21
CA MET A 256 9.61 -9.25 19.47
C MET A 256 10.26 -7.90 19.76
N ASP A 257 9.46 -6.96 20.27
CA ASP A 257 9.95 -5.71 20.87
C ASP A 257 10.61 -6.01 22.23
N LEU A 258 11.89 -5.67 22.35
CA LEU A 258 12.70 -5.95 23.54
C LEU A 258 12.40 -5.01 24.71
N SER A 259 11.63 -3.94 24.51
CA SER A 259 11.20 -3.05 25.61
C SER A 259 10.21 -3.73 26.56
N ALA A 260 9.51 -4.76 26.10
CA ALA A 260 8.49 -5.47 26.87
C ALA A 260 9.01 -6.74 27.54
N ASP A 261 8.34 -7.15 28.62
CA ASP A 261 8.68 -8.38 29.34
C ASP A 261 8.34 -9.62 28.50
N PRO A 262 9.31 -10.50 28.19
CA PRO A 262 9.05 -11.73 27.45
C PRO A 262 8.32 -12.83 28.24
N GLU A 263 8.04 -12.64 29.54
CA GLU A 263 7.48 -13.71 30.38
C GLU A 263 6.17 -14.29 29.83
N ALA A 264 5.25 -13.44 29.37
CA ALA A 264 4.00 -13.89 28.77
C ALA A 264 4.24 -14.73 27.50
N LEU A 265 5.21 -14.34 26.67
CA LEU A 265 5.56 -15.12 25.48
C LEU A 265 6.18 -16.47 25.83
N ILE A 266 6.95 -16.53 26.92
CA ILE A 266 7.66 -17.74 27.36
C ILE A 266 6.68 -18.72 28.00
N SER A 267 5.85 -18.26 28.94
CA SER A 267 5.08 -19.11 29.86
C SER A 267 3.69 -19.50 29.37
N LEU A 268 2.98 -18.62 28.65
CA LEU A 268 1.60 -18.89 28.18
C LEU A 268 1.57 -19.99 27.14
N ASP A 269 0.42 -20.64 26.95
CA ASP A 269 0.25 -21.59 25.86
C ASP A 269 0.00 -20.90 24.50
N ILE A 270 -0.20 -21.69 23.45
CA ILE A 270 -0.36 -21.17 22.09
C ILE A 270 -1.67 -20.40 21.93
N GLU A 271 -2.77 -20.91 22.50
CA GLU A 271 -4.11 -20.33 22.38
C GLU A 271 -4.14 -18.96 23.09
N GLU A 272 -3.60 -18.89 24.31
CA GLU A 272 -3.48 -17.65 25.07
C GLU A 272 -2.62 -16.60 24.34
N ILE A 273 -1.55 -17.02 23.66
CA ILE A 273 -0.73 -16.11 22.86
C ILE A 273 -1.51 -15.63 21.63
N GLN A 274 -2.22 -16.51 20.93
CA GLN A 274 -3.04 -16.15 19.76
C GLN A 274 -4.08 -15.11 20.14
N ASP A 275 -4.81 -15.32 21.23
CA ASP A 275 -5.81 -14.38 21.73
C ASP A 275 -5.18 -13.01 22.01
N ARG A 276 -4.04 -12.96 22.71
CA ARG A 276 -3.39 -11.66 23.03
C ARG A 276 -2.76 -10.96 21.82
N VAL A 277 -2.29 -11.71 20.82
CA VAL A 277 -1.60 -11.15 19.65
C VAL A 277 -2.59 -10.68 18.59
N PHE A 278 -3.70 -11.40 18.40
CA PHE A 278 -4.66 -11.15 17.32
C PHE A 278 -5.91 -10.38 17.75
N THR A 279 -6.25 -10.34 19.04
CA THR A 279 -7.31 -9.47 19.55
C THR A 279 -6.88 -8.01 19.52
N SER A 280 -7.77 -7.12 19.08
CA SER A 280 -7.49 -5.69 19.04
C SER A 280 -7.20 -5.16 20.46
N LYS A 281 -6.44 -4.07 20.58
CA LYS A 281 -6.13 -3.51 21.90
C LYS A 281 -7.41 -3.07 22.64
N ASP A 282 -8.41 -2.60 21.91
CA ASP A 282 -9.66 -2.09 22.48
C ASP A 282 -10.58 -3.22 22.98
N ASP A 283 -10.37 -4.44 22.46
CA ASP A 283 -11.12 -5.65 22.86
C ASP A 283 -10.38 -6.50 23.91
N LEU A 284 -9.13 -6.16 24.24
CA LEU A 284 -8.39 -6.83 25.31
C LEU A 284 -8.87 -6.33 26.70
N PRO A 285 -8.97 -7.22 27.71
CA PRO A 285 -9.24 -6.81 29.08
C PRO A 285 -8.22 -5.78 29.59
N GLU A 286 -8.66 -4.83 30.43
CA GLU A 286 -7.82 -3.72 30.91
C GLU A 286 -6.55 -4.18 31.67
N ASP A 287 -6.56 -5.39 32.23
CA ASP A 287 -5.45 -6.00 32.97
C ASP A 287 -4.54 -6.91 32.12
N ILE A 288 -4.84 -7.07 30.82
CA ILE A 288 -4.09 -7.94 29.91
C ILE A 288 -3.34 -7.12 28.87
N ASP A 289 -2.01 -7.11 28.99
CA ASP A 289 -1.15 -6.55 27.96
C ASP A 289 -1.04 -7.47 26.72
N ARG A 290 -1.12 -6.85 25.53
CA ARG A 290 -0.78 -7.50 24.26
C ARG A 290 0.70 -7.89 24.27
N ILE A 291 0.98 -9.12 23.81
CA ILE A 291 2.36 -9.55 23.57
C ILE A 291 2.89 -8.82 22.34
N PRO A 292 3.99 -8.04 22.43
CA PRO A 292 4.42 -7.17 21.35
C PRO A 292 5.26 -7.93 20.32
N LEU A 293 4.60 -8.88 19.66
CA LEU A 293 5.07 -9.53 18.46
C LEU A 293 4.71 -8.69 17.24
N LYS A 294 5.66 -8.60 16.31
CA LYS A 294 5.50 -7.92 15.04
C LYS A 294 6.07 -8.76 13.91
N LEU A 295 5.29 -8.91 12.84
CA LEU A 295 5.77 -9.45 11.58
C LEU A 295 6.52 -8.35 10.79
N VAL A 296 7.80 -8.59 10.53
CA VAL A 296 8.64 -7.76 9.64
C VAL A 296 8.69 -8.42 8.28
N HIS A 297 8.17 -7.73 7.27
CA HIS A 297 8.08 -8.22 5.91
C HIS A 297 9.29 -7.79 5.08
N LEU A 298 10.20 -8.70 4.78
CA LEU A 298 11.46 -8.43 4.08
C LEU A 298 11.27 -7.81 2.67
N ASN A 299 10.12 -8.05 2.03
CA ASN A 299 9.78 -7.54 0.70
C ASN A 299 9.01 -6.21 0.72
N LYS A 300 8.71 -5.64 1.90
CA LYS A 300 8.03 -4.34 2.07
C LYS A 300 9.00 -3.24 2.52
N VAL A 301 10.26 -3.34 2.10
CA VAL A 301 11.33 -2.35 2.33
C VAL A 301 11.41 -1.86 3.79
N PRO A 302 11.40 -2.76 4.80
CA PRO A 302 11.43 -2.35 6.20
C PRO A 302 12.75 -1.64 6.52
N VAL A 303 12.66 -0.54 7.26
CA VAL A 303 13.85 0.17 7.73
C VAL A 303 14.40 -0.51 8.98
N VAL A 304 15.58 -1.09 8.84
CA VAL A 304 16.30 -1.84 9.86
C VAL A 304 17.72 -1.29 9.97
N THR A 305 18.20 -1.13 11.20
CA THR A 305 19.58 -0.69 11.46
C THR A 305 20.20 -1.49 12.62
N THR A 306 21.52 -1.33 12.81
CA THR A 306 22.21 -1.90 13.97
C THR A 306 21.76 -1.24 15.27
N PRO A 307 21.61 -2.00 16.38
CA PRO A 307 21.21 -1.41 17.66
C PRO A 307 22.22 -0.38 18.18
N LYS A 308 23.47 -0.43 17.69
CA LYS A 308 24.54 0.52 18.05
C LYS A 308 24.25 1.97 17.66
N LEU A 309 23.31 2.22 16.74
CA LEU A 309 22.92 3.59 16.39
C LEU A 309 22.02 4.25 17.44
N VAL A 310 21.47 3.45 18.36
CA VAL A 310 20.71 3.91 19.52
C VAL A 310 21.68 4.17 20.67
N ASP A 311 22.37 5.31 20.62
CA ASP A 311 23.18 5.78 21.75
C ASP A 311 22.32 6.30 22.91
N GLN A 312 22.93 6.75 24.00
CA GLN A 312 22.19 7.25 25.17
C GLN A 312 21.32 8.47 24.86
N VAL A 313 21.69 9.30 23.88
CA VAL A 313 20.92 10.48 23.51
C VAL A 313 19.69 10.05 22.70
N ALA A 314 19.88 9.16 21.72
CA ALA A 314 18.80 8.57 20.95
C ALA A 314 17.85 7.76 21.84
N ALA A 315 18.37 6.94 22.77
CA ALA A 315 17.57 6.15 23.70
C ALA A 315 16.66 7.02 24.57
N LYS A 316 17.19 8.14 25.11
CA LYS A 316 16.38 9.12 25.86
C LYS A 316 15.31 9.74 24.99
N ARG A 317 15.65 10.14 23.76
CA ARG A 317 14.70 10.72 22.80
C ARG A 317 13.58 9.73 22.43
N LEU A 318 13.94 8.46 22.25
CA LEU A 318 13.04 7.35 21.94
C LEU A 318 12.29 6.82 23.16
N ASN A 319 12.60 7.29 24.37
CA ASN A 319 12.09 6.71 25.61
C ASN A 319 12.30 5.17 25.69
N ILE A 320 13.49 4.70 25.30
CA ILE A 320 13.88 3.28 25.33
C ILE A 320 14.89 3.04 26.44
N ASP A 321 14.59 2.09 27.33
CA ASP A 321 15.53 1.59 28.33
C ASP A 321 16.43 0.50 27.73
N LEU A 322 17.69 0.86 27.46
CA LEU A 322 18.68 -0.05 26.89
C LEU A 322 19.02 -1.22 27.81
N GLN A 323 19.03 -1.00 29.13
CA GLN A 323 19.36 -2.05 30.10
C GLN A 323 18.23 -3.08 30.18
N ARG A 324 16.97 -2.61 30.17
CA ARG A 324 15.80 -3.48 30.08
C ARG A 324 15.81 -4.31 28.80
N CYS A 325 16.06 -3.67 27.66
CA CYS A 325 16.14 -4.36 26.36
C CYS A 325 17.22 -5.45 26.34
N GLU A 326 18.40 -5.15 26.88
CA GLU A 326 19.49 -6.12 27.02
C GLU A 326 19.09 -7.30 27.91
N GLY A 327 18.49 -7.04 29.08
CA GLY A 327 18.02 -8.08 29.98
C GLY A 327 16.97 -9.01 29.35
N ASN A 328 16.02 -8.43 28.62
CA ASN A 328 15.00 -9.19 27.89
C ASN A 328 15.60 -10.00 26.74
N TRP A 329 16.57 -9.44 26.00
CA TRP A 329 17.30 -10.18 24.97
C TRP A 329 18.02 -11.40 25.55
N GLN A 330 18.73 -11.23 26.68
CA GLN A 330 19.43 -12.34 27.33
C GLN A 330 18.46 -13.44 27.78
N ARG A 331 17.28 -13.10 28.31
CA ARG A 331 16.23 -14.07 28.65
C ARG A 331 15.73 -14.85 27.43
N LEU A 332 15.41 -14.14 26.34
CA LEU A 332 14.95 -14.76 25.09
C LEU A 332 16.00 -15.63 24.41
N MET A 333 17.30 -15.36 24.62
CA MET A 333 18.38 -16.21 24.13
C MET A 333 18.45 -17.58 24.83
N GLN A 334 17.89 -17.73 26.03
CA GLN A 334 17.90 -19.00 26.79
C GLN A 334 16.76 -19.94 26.42
N VAL A 335 15.80 -19.49 25.62
CA VAL A 335 14.60 -20.25 25.23
C VAL A 335 14.56 -20.46 23.72
N ASP A 336 13.97 -21.56 23.28
CA ASP A 336 13.61 -21.76 21.87
C ASP A 336 12.10 -21.61 21.71
N LEU A 337 11.69 -20.60 20.98
CA LEU A 337 10.28 -20.27 20.73
C LEU A 337 9.89 -20.54 19.27
N GLN A 338 10.77 -21.11 18.45
CA GLN A 338 10.56 -21.19 17.01
C GLN A 338 9.31 -22.00 16.65
N ALA A 339 9.21 -23.23 17.15
CA ALA A 339 8.05 -24.11 16.88
C ALA A 339 6.76 -23.51 17.43
N LYS A 340 6.79 -23.00 18.67
CA LYS A 340 5.66 -22.34 19.34
C LYS A 340 5.12 -21.17 18.51
N LEU A 341 6.01 -20.29 18.04
CA LEU A 341 5.62 -19.13 17.21
C LEU A 341 5.13 -19.54 15.83
N GLN A 342 5.68 -20.61 15.24
CA GLN A 342 5.15 -21.12 13.96
C GLN A 342 3.72 -21.61 14.11
N GLU A 343 3.38 -22.26 15.22
CA GLU A 343 2.02 -22.74 15.50
C GLU A 343 1.06 -21.58 15.81
N VAL A 344 1.49 -20.61 16.62
CA VAL A 344 0.72 -19.37 16.89
C VAL A 344 0.31 -18.69 15.58
N PHE A 345 1.20 -18.60 14.60
CA PHE A 345 0.94 -17.91 13.33
C PHE A 345 0.37 -18.81 12.22
N ALA A 346 0.15 -20.11 12.46
CA ALA A 346 -0.40 -21.02 11.45
C ALA A 346 -1.93 -20.91 11.30
N GLY A 347 -2.63 -20.47 12.33
CA GLY A 347 -4.09 -20.54 12.45
C GLY A 347 -4.90 -19.41 11.78
N GLN A 348 -4.27 -18.48 11.06
CA GLN A 348 -5.02 -17.39 10.42
C GLN A 348 -5.70 -17.86 9.13
N SER A 349 -7.02 -17.99 9.14
CA SER A 349 -7.85 -18.08 7.94
C SER A 349 -8.60 -16.77 7.74
N PHE A 350 -8.62 -16.30 6.49
CA PHE A 350 -9.45 -15.18 6.08
C PHE A 350 -10.64 -15.72 5.29
N PRO A 351 -11.83 -15.09 5.42
CA PRO A 351 -12.95 -15.45 4.56
C PRO A 351 -12.54 -15.29 3.09
N PRO A 352 -12.90 -16.23 2.21
CA PRO A 352 -12.60 -16.12 0.79
C PRO A 352 -13.32 -14.89 0.23
N LYS A 353 -12.62 -14.10 -0.60
CA LYS A 353 -13.26 -13.01 -1.34
C LYS A 353 -14.05 -13.59 -2.50
N ALA A 354 -15.25 -13.08 -2.78
CA ALA A 354 -16.11 -13.64 -3.82
C ALA A 354 -15.61 -13.38 -5.25
N GLU A 355 -14.99 -12.21 -5.48
CA GLU A 355 -14.64 -11.73 -6.83
C GLU A 355 -13.16 -11.91 -7.15
N ALA A 356 -12.86 -12.47 -8.33
CA ALA A 356 -11.49 -12.71 -8.79
C ALA A 356 -10.60 -11.45 -8.77
N GLU A 357 -11.16 -10.26 -8.99
CA GLU A 357 -10.45 -8.98 -8.91
C GLU A 357 -9.85 -8.71 -7.54
N GLN A 358 -10.45 -9.24 -6.48
CA GLN A 358 -10.04 -9.03 -5.12
C GLN A 358 -9.04 -10.11 -4.63
N GLN A 359 -8.92 -11.20 -5.40
CA GLN A 359 -8.18 -12.43 -5.07
C GLN A 359 -6.71 -12.43 -5.55
N LEU A 360 -6.10 -11.26 -5.78
CA LEU A 360 -4.69 -11.15 -6.20
C LEU A 360 -3.74 -12.00 -5.33
N TYR A 361 -3.98 -12.02 -4.01
CA TYR A 361 -3.12 -12.68 -3.05
C TYR A 361 -3.45 -14.16 -2.77
N ASP A 362 -4.43 -14.73 -3.48
CA ASP A 362 -4.84 -16.14 -3.31
C ASP A 362 -3.88 -17.12 -4.02
N GLY A 363 -2.88 -16.61 -4.74
CA GLY A 363 -1.84 -17.42 -5.37
C GLY A 363 -1.16 -16.71 -6.53
N PHE A 364 0.06 -17.15 -6.87
CA PHE A 364 0.76 -16.70 -8.07
C PHE A 364 0.21 -17.39 -9.31
N LEU A 365 0.17 -16.66 -10.43
CA LEU A 365 -0.21 -17.23 -11.72
C LEU A 365 0.79 -18.35 -12.12
N PRO A 366 0.30 -19.53 -12.56
CA PRO A 366 1.15 -20.59 -13.07
C PRO A 366 2.03 -20.13 -14.23
N ASN A 367 3.29 -20.56 -14.27
CA ASN A 367 4.24 -20.14 -15.30
C ASN A 367 3.80 -20.44 -16.74
N HIS A 368 2.99 -21.48 -16.95
CA HIS A 368 2.51 -21.85 -18.28
C HIS A 368 1.39 -20.94 -18.78
N ASP A 369 0.69 -20.23 -17.89
CA ASP A 369 -0.34 -19.24 -18.23
C ASP A 369 0.25 -17.85 -18.53
N LYS A 370 1.48 -17.58 -18.09
CA LYS A 370 2.13 -16.26 -18.27
C LYS A 370 2.16 -15.75 -19.72
N PRO A 371 2.41 -16.57 -20.75
CA PRO A 371 2.38 -16.10 -22.14
C PRO A 371 1.01 -15.56 -22.57
N ILE A 372 -0.08 -16.12 -22.02
CA ILE A 372 -1.46 -15.75 -22.36
C ILE A 372 -1.76 -14.31 -21.94
N LEU A 373 -1.13 -13.83 -20.86
CA LEU A 373 -1.20 -12.43 -20.45
C LEU A 373 -0.86 -11.48 -21.60
N ASP A 374 0.24 -11.74 -22.30
CA ASP A 374 0.69 -10.92 -23.43
C ASP A 374 -0.24 -11.03 -24.64
N GLU A 375 -0.82 -12.21 -24.87
CA GLU A 375 -1.79 -12.44 -25.93
C GLU A 375 -3.07 -11.63 -25.69
N VAL A 376 -3.62 -11.67 -24.46
CA VAL A 376 -4.79 -10.89 -24.07
C VAL A 376 -4.56 -9.38 -24.26
N ARG A 377 -3.39 -8.86 -23.87
CA ARG A 377 -3.09 -7.42 -24.03
C ARG A 377 -2.91 -6.97 -25.48
N ARG A 378 -2.67 -7.89 -26.42
CA ARG A 378 -2.54 -7.60 -27.86
C ARG A 378 -3.81 -7.91 -28.65
N ALA A 379 -4.78 -8.56 -28.03
CA ALA A 379 -6.01 -8.98 -28.68
C ALA A 379 -6.92 -7.78 -29.00
N SER A 380 -7.57 -7.87 -30.16
CA SER A 380 -8.65 -6.98 -30.59
C SER A 380 -10.02 -7.55 -30.19
N ALA A 381 -11.08 -6.76 -30.38
CA ALA A 381 -12.46 -7.25 -30.20
C ALA A 381 -12.78 -8.47 -31.09
N GLU A 382 -12.22 -8.52 -32.30
CA GLU A 382 -12.38 -9.65 -33.22
C GLU A 382 -11.66 -10.89 -32.69
N ASP A 383 -10.45 -10.73 -32.15
CA ASP A 383 -9.69 -11.83 -31.55
C ASP A 383 -10.46 -12.45 -30.38
N PHE A 384 -11.03 -11.60 -29.49
CA PHE A 384 -11.85 -12.06 -28.37
C PHE A 384 -13.16 -12.75 -28.79
N ALA A 385 -13.69 -12.44 -29.97
CA ALA A 385 -14.90 -13.08 -30.49
C ALA A 385 -14.60 -14.42 -31.20
N GLN A 386 -13.40 -14.57 -31.78
CA GLN A 386 -13.05 -15.72 -32.63
C GLN A 386 -12.16 -16.75 -31.92
N HIS A 387 -11.34 -16.34 -30.96
CA HIS A 387 -10.37 -17.18 -30.27
C HIS A 387 -10.73 -17.36 -28.80
N SER A 388 -10.51 -18.57 -28.28
CA SER A 388 -10.65 -18.84 -26.85
C SER A 388 -9.31 -18.66 -26.15
N PHE A 389 -9.26 -17.69 -25.23
CA PHE A 389 -8.18 -17.57 -24.26
C PHE A 389 -8.60 -18.34 -23.01
N TYR A 390 -7.74 -19.22 -22.51
CA TYR A 390 -8.05 -20.05 -21.35
C TYR A 390 -6.86 -20.11 -20.41
N PHE A 391 -7.08 -19.71 -19.17
CA PHE A 391 -6.13 -19.83 -18.08
C PHE A 391 -6.43 -21.09 -17.28
N SER A 392 -5.39 -21.80 -16.83
CA SER A 392 -5.56 -22.88 -15.85
C SER A 392 -6.03 -22.35 -14.49
N ASP A 393 -5.73 -21.10 -14.19
CA ASP A 393 -6.19 -20.36 -13.02
C ASP A 393 -7.55 -19.71 -13.29
N ASP A 394 -8.60 -20.23 -12.67
CA ASP A 394 -9.98 -19.79 -12.89
C ASP A 394 -10.21 -18.29 -12.58
N ARG A 395 -9.38 -17.69 -11.71
CA ARG A 395 -9.45 -16.26 -11.42
C ARG A 395 -9.23 -15.42 -12.68
N TYR A 396 -8.27 -15.81 -13.51
CA TYR A 396 -7.96 -15.08 -14.74
C TYR A 396 -9.02 -15.26 -15.82
N ASN A 397 -9.75 -16.39 -15.82
CA ASN A 397 -10.91 -16.57 -16.69
C ASN A 397 -12.06 -15.62 -16.30
N GLN A 398 -12.30 -15.41 -14.99
CA GLN A 398 -13.27 -14.44 -14.50
C GLN A 398 -12.83 -13.00 -14.77
N LEU A 399 -11.55 -12.67 -14.55
CA LEU A 399 -10.99 -11.36 -14.92
C LEU A 399 -11.16 -11.09 -16.42
N LEU A 400 -10.96 -12.09 -17.26
CA LEU A 400 -11.03 -11.93 -18.72
C LEU A 400 -12.45 -11.58 -19.16
N PHE A 401 -13.45 -12.17 -18.51
CA PHE A 401 -14.84 -11.82 -18.75
C PHE A 401 -15.12 -10.35 -18.41
N SER A 402 -14.75 -9.89 -17.20
CA SER A 402 -14.94 -8.49 -16.78
C SER A 402 -14.13 -7.51 -17.65
N TYR A 403 -12.91 -7.86 -18.04
CA TYR A 403 -12.06 -7.07 -18.92
C TYR A 403 -12.66 -6.90 -20.32
N ARG A 404 -13.11 -7.99 -20.94
CA ARG A 404 -13.84 -7.96 -22.21
C ARG A 404 -15.11 -7.12 -22.10
N ALA A 405 -15.87 -7.30 -21.04
CA ALA A 405 -17.13 -6.58 -20.86
C ALA A 405 -16.95 -5.06 -20.74
N ARG A 406 -15.88 -4.60 -20.09
CA ARG A 406 -15.59 -3.17 -19.93
C ARG A 406 -14.98 -2.52 -21.17
N TYR A 407 -14.06 -3.20 -21.87
CA TYR A 407 -13.23 -2.57 -22.90
C TYR A 407 -13.49 -3.10 -24.32
N PHE A 408 -14.17 -4.24 -24.45
CA PHE A 408 -14.44 -4.92 -25.72
C PHE A 408 -15.88 -5.47 -25.72
N ALA A 409 -16.85 -4.63 -25.33
CA ALA A 409 -18.26 -5.04 -25.15
C ALA A 409 -18.87 -5.69 -26.41
N ASP A 410 -18.42 -5.27 -27.60
CA ASP A 410 -18.83 -5.84 -28.89
C ASP A 410 -18.34 -7.27 -29.12
N SER A 411 -17.38 -7.76 -28.33
CA SER A 411 -16.91 -9.15 -28.35
C SER A 411 -17.81 -10.11 -27.55
N LEU A 412 -18.78 -9.58 -26.79
CA LEU A 412 -19.66 -10.40 -25.95
C LEU A 412 -20.87 -10.91 -26.73
N THR A 413 -21.22 -12.17 -26.49
CA THR A 413 -22.52 -12.74 -26.90
C THR A 413 -23.68 -12.10 -26.11
N ALA A 414 -24.91 -12.22 -26.62
CA ALA A 414 -26.09 -11.71 -25.90
C ALA A 414 -26.27 -12.31 -24.49
N GLN A 415 -25.87 -13.58 -24.30
CA GLN A 415 -25.90 -14.22 -22.99
C GLN A 415 -24.82 -13.66 -22.06
N GLU A 416 -23.61 -13.45 -22.56
CA GLU A 416 -22.52 -12.80 -21.81
C GLU A 416 -22.88 -11.37 -21.41
N GLN A 417 -23.49 -10.59 -22.31
CA GLN A 417 -23.96 -9.23 -22.01
C GLN A 417 -25.00 -9.23 -20.87
N LYS A 418 -25.94 -10.19 -20.88
CA LYS A 418 -26.91 -10.34 -19.80
C LYS A 418 -26.22 -10.70 -18.47
N THR A 419 -25.32 -11.68 -18.49
CA THR A 419 -24.53 -12.06 -17.30
C THR A 419 -23.73 -10.88 -16.75
N TRP A 420 -23.13 -10.07 -17.62
CA TRP A 420 -22.41 -8.86 -17.22
C TRP A 420 -23.33 -7.82 -16.58
N GLN A 421 -24.51 -7.57 -17.17
CA GLN A 421 -25.50 -6.66 -16.60
C GLN A 421 -25.97 -7.11 -15.22
N ASP A 422 -26.24 -8.41 -15.04
CA ASP A 422 -26.65 -8.96 -13.75
C ASP A 422 -25.52 -8.82 -12.70
N SER A 423 -24.27 -9.05 -13.10
CA SER A 423 -23.09 -8.82 -12.25
C SER A 423 -22.92 -7.35 -11.85
N CYS A 424 -23.09 -6.40 -12.79
CA CYS A 424 -23.03 -4.97 -12.51
C CYS A 424 -24.11 -4.56 -11.51
N LYS A 425 -25.36 -5.03 -11.69
CA LYS A 425 -26.45 -4.77 -10.75
C LYS A 425 -26.12 -5.28 -9.36
N TRP A 426 -25.64 -6.51 -9.27
CA TRP A 426 -25.22 -7.10 -7.99
C TRP A 426 -24.14 -6.25 -7.30
N ARG A 427 -23.08 -5.83 -7.99
CA ARG A 427 -22.05 -4.92 -7.41
C ARG A 427 -22.63 -3.59 -6.91
N LEU A 428 -23.63 -3.05 -7.62
CA LEU A 428 -24.22 -1.74 -7.31
C LEU A 428 -25.29 -1.80 -6.21
N THR A 429 -25.84 -2.97 -5.88
CA THR A 429 -27.00 -3.08 -4.97
C THR A 429 -26.82 -4.04 -3.79
N ASP A 430 -25.92 -5.01 -3.89
CA ASP A 430 -25.76 -6.06 -2.88
C ASP A 430 -24.57 -5.76 -1.97
N GLU A 431 -24.79 -5.72 -0.66
CA GLU A 431 -23.76 -5.42 0.33
C GLU A 431 -22.73 -6.56 0.45
N ASP A 432 -23.10 -7.80 0.09
CA ASP A 432 -22.21 -8.95 0.09
C ASP A 432 -21.24 -8.94 -1.11
N SER A 433 -21.38 -7.97 -2.03
CA SER A 433 -20.47 -7.82 -3.18
C SER A 433 -19.07 -7.34 -2.81
N GLY A 434 -18.93 -6.71 -1.64
CA GLY A 434 -17.70 -6.06 -1.21
C GLY A 434 -17.39 -4.75 -1.94
N TYR A 435 -18.27 -4.28 -2.83
CA TYR A 435 -18.18 -2.95 -3.45
C TYR A 435 -19.15 -1.97 -2.79
N LEU A 436 -18.87 -0.67 -2.93
CA LEU A 436 -19.75 0.38 -2.47
C LEU A 436 -21.07 0.37 -3.26
N THR A 437 -22.19 0.17 -2.57
CA THR A 437 -23.52 0.14 -3.20
C THR A 437 -24.09 1.55 -3.40
N LEU A 438 -25.07 1.69 -4.32
CA LEU A 438 -25.81 2.94 -4.55
C LEU A 438 -26.47 3.46 -3.26
N GLN A 439 -27.01 2.56 -2.43
CA GLN A 439 -27.64 2.92 -1.17
C GLN A 439 -26.63 3.44 -0.15
N GLN A 440 -25.49 2.76 0.00
CA GLN A 440 -24.41 3.16 0.90
C GLN A 440 -23.81 4.51 0.47
N GLN A 441 -23.50 4.67 -0.82
CA GLN A 441 -22.97 5.92 -1.35
C GLN A 441 -23.95 7.08 -1.13
N SER A 442 -25.24 6.89 -1.43
CA SER A 442 -26.27 7.90 -1.22
C SER A 442 -26.39 8.29 0.26
N HIS A 443 -26.31 7.31 1.17
CA HIS A 443 -26.32 7.56 2.60
C HIS A 443 -25.12 8.42 3.05
N GLU A 444 -23.91 8.05 2.63
CA GLU A 444 -22.68 8.78 2.94
C GLU A 444 -22.71 10.21 2.37
N ILE A 445 -23.12 10.38 1.11
CA ILE A 445 -23.27 11.71 0.50
C ILE A 445 -24.23 12.59 1.31
N ASN A 446 -25.39 12.05 1.71
CA ASN A 446 -26.38 12.81 2.48
C ASN A 446 -25.85 13.20 3.87
N GLN A 447 -25.07 12.32 4.53
CA GLN A 447 -24.41 12.66 5.78
C GLN A 447 -23.39 13.79 5.60
N LEU A 448 -22.56 13.73 4.54
CA LEU A 448 -21.56 14.76 4.26
C LEU A 448 -22.19 16.10 3.86
N LEU A 449 -23.28 16.09 3.09
CA LEU A 449 -24.02 17.31 2.71
C LEU A 449 -24.72 18.00 3.90
N ALA A 450 -24.97 17.27 4.99
CA ALA A 450 -25.54 17.82 6.21
C ALA A 450 -24.51 18.63 7.03
N ASP A 451 -23.21 18.50 6.74
CA ASP A 451 -22.18 19.34 7.35
C ASP A 451 -22.26 20.78 6.84
N ILE A 452 -22.63 21.70 7.74
CA ILE A 452 -22.76 23.13 7.45
C ILE A 452 -21.40 23.83 7.26
N SER A 453 -20.30 23.21 7.66
CA SER A 453 -18.94 23.72 7.48
C SER A 453 -18.36 23.42 6.10
N LEU A 454 -19.06 22.58 5.31
CA LEU A 454 -18.61 22.18 3.98
C LEU A 454 -18.62 23.39 3.02
N ASN A 455 -17.48 23.64 2.39
CA ASN A 455 -17.34 24.74 1.44
C ASN A 455 -18.10 24.47 0.13
N VAL A 456 -18.28 25.52 -0.68
CA VAL A 456 -19.07 25.47 -1.92
C VAL A 456 -18.49 24.47 -2.93
N GLU A 457 -17.17 24.39 -3.05
CA GLU A 457 -16.47 23.48 -3.98
C GLU A 457 -16.71 22.01 -3.61
N LYS A 458 -16.55 21.66 -2.34
CA LYS A 458 -16.82 20.31 -1.83
C LYS A 458 -18.28 19.92 -1.94
N ARG A 459 -19.20 20.86 -1.72
CA ARG A 459 -20.64 20.64 -1.96
C ARG A 459 -20.92 20.33 -3.43
N ALA A 460 -20.32 21.07 -4.36
CA ALA A 460 -20.45 20.82 -5.80
C ALA A 460 -19.88 19.45 -6.23
N ILE A 461 -18.82 18.96 -5.57
CA ILE A 461 -18.31 17.58 -5.78
C ILE A 461 -19.36 16.55 -5.39
N LEU A 462 -19.97 16.69 -4.20
CA LEU A 462 -21.00 15.75 -3.72
C LEU A 462 -22.25 15.75 -4.62
N GLU A 463 -22.69 16.93 -5.09
CA GLU A 463 -23.81 17.04 -6.04
C GLU A 463 -23.48 16.36 -7.38
N GLN A 464 -22.25 16.49 -7.88
CA GLN A 464 -21.78 15.74 -9.05
C GLN A 464 -21.80 14.23 -8.81
N LEU A 465 -21.44 13.76 -7.62
CA LEU A 465 -21.53 12.34 -7.29
C LEU A 465 -22.98 11.83 -7.27
N GLN A 466 -23.94 12.62 -6.77
CA GLN A 466 -25.36 12.26 -6.85
C GLN A 466 -25.83 12.14 -8.31
N ALA A 467 -25.41 13.07 -9.17
CA ALA A 467 -25.74 13.03 -10.59
C ALA A 467 -25.09 11.81 -11.28
N TRP A 468 -23.84 11.47 -10.94
CA TRP A 468 -23.16 10.27 -11.42
C TRP A 468 -23.92 9.01 -11.03
N ALA A 469 -24.22 8.82 -9.74
CA ALA A 469 -24.97 7.68 -9.23
C ALA A 469 -26.34 7.53 -9.90
N SER A 470 -27.04 8.65 -10.11
CA SER A 470 -28.34 8.67 -10.79
C SER A 470 -28.24 8.19 -12.25
N ASN A 471 -27.20 8.65 -12.96
CA ASN A 471 -26.95 8.22 -14.34
C ASN A 471 -26.61 6.73 -14.41
N ILE A 472 -25.74 6.23 -13.52
CA ILE A 472 -25.40 4.81 -13.43
C ILE A 472 -26.63 3.96 -13.11
N ALA A 473 -27.44 4.38 -12.14
CA ALA A 473 -28.68 3.68 -11.81
C ALA A 473 -29.64 3.61 -13.00
N SER A 474 -29.75 4.69 -13.79
CA SER A 474 -30.56 4.69 -15.01
C SER A 474 -30.00 3.76 -16.08
N GLU A 475 -28.69 3.76 -16.31
CA GLU A 475 -28.02 2.92 -17.31
C GLU A 475 -28.23 1.42 -17.03
N PHE A 476 -28.19 1.01 -15.76
CA PHE A 476 -28.41 -0.37 -15.36
C PHE A 476 -29.89 -0.71 -15.03
N GLY A 477 -30.83 0.21 -15.24
CA GLY A 477 -32.25 -0.01 -14.98
C GLY A 477 -32.57 -0.28 -13.50
N LEU A 478 -31.85 0.40 -12.60
CA LEU A 478 -31.99 0.33 -11.14
C LEU A 478 -32.83 1.50 -10.58
N THR A 479 -33.30 2.41 -11.43
CA THR A 479 -34.25 3.46 -11.06
C THR A 479 -35.63 2.85 -10.82
N SER A 480 -36.25 3.17 -9.68
CA SER A 480 -37.62 2.75 -9.31
C SER A 480 -38.69 3.31 -10.23
#